data_AF-A0A0F9VPN4-F1
#
_entry.id   AF-A0A0F9VPN4-F1
#
_cell.length_a   1.000
_cell.length_b   1.000
_cell.length_c   1.000
_cell.angle_alpha   90.00
_cell.angle_beta   90.00
_cell.angle_gamma   90.00
#
_symmetry.space_group_name_H-M   'P 1'
#
loop_
_entity.id
_entity.type
_entity.pdbx_description
1 polymer ?
#
loop_
_entity_poly.entity_id
_entity_poly.type
_entity_poly.pdbx_seq_one_letter_code
_entity_poly.pdbx_strand_id
1 'polypeptide(L)'
;MWKNLDCIYVARPYSSSLGAKNNVSWKAEQNQMAIELTDIEEDDDIAPEPARSRVGCLIMDDDGGWIAVCPGLDHRSEGQGPFDSLPTEALWLINRDYKTVRPLQDAHRDAKLKLSGWMRVALEDMPREWGIDDITAPANAEAAASILDRVLKMSFETARKSAASTLRQDADIHASIERSPSLATGLRNLFNSEMEASVPEDAKVRKRIAEALGYGVSRLEEFTVREGEFMLHCRVPRLSHALRVTAHEVPASGKWQKASIPEGEPLDDKIADLRGLGKPVMVVANVKERPGMSHEYFSSWVRPNNKAIRRISYTLDEVVSLLPWFTFEDYSIIVGPGWRKSVTGRMVSSLIDVAGGRDVGSSSWSVNAAAENILCGGFRKLSGSENLSPECVWLTAWDRMEMINPIQSLIDCGATLVSAYAGGLTVKVPEDPEMIAMAVNAAWEAGLHLPIGTVRQLMGLGVEPPFDPTAYGGAPEDLILGQISNRGQRNAMWRLDEIMDEHMDSRAASFAAILG
;
A
#
# COMPACT_ATOMS: atom_id res chain seq x y z
N MET A 1 9.21 -28.99 33.94
CA MET A 1 8.15 -29.61 34.76
C MET A 1 7.35 -28.47 35.37
N TRP A 2 6.07 -28.38 35.02
CA TRP A 2 5.19 -27.21 35.13
C TRP A 2 4.91 -26.77 36.58
N LYS A 3 4.68 -25.46 36.79
CA LYS A 3 3.55 -24.88 37.55
C LYS A 3 3.69 -23.37 37.77
N ASN A 4 2.75 -22.60 37.20
CA ASN A 4 1.92 -21.56 37.84
C ASN A 4 1.50 -20.49 36.81
N LEU A 5 0.33 -20.72 36.22
CA LEU A 5 -0.50 -19.73 35.55
C LEU A 5 -1.72 -19.53 36.46
N ASP A 6 -1.92 -18.32 36.98
CA ASP A 6 -3.18 -17.92 37.60
C ASP A 6 -4.02 -17.19 36.55
N CYS A 7 -5.12 -17.82 36.20
CA CYS A 7 -6.17 -17.33 35.31
C CYS A 7 -7.09 -16.35 36.06
N ILE A 8 -7.49 -15.26 35.39
CA ILE A 8 -8.70 -14.52 35.73
C ILE A 8 -9.68 -14.66 34.55
N TYR A 9 -10.77 -15.39 34.80
CA TYR A 9 -11.95 -15.55 33.93
C TYR A 9 -13.05 -14.57 34.38
N VAL A 10 -13.67 -13.85 33.44
CA VAL A 10 -15.02 -13.26 33.57
C VAL A 10 -15.68 -13.33 32.17
N ALA A 11 -16.41 -14.40 31.83
CA ALA A 11 -17.86 -14.59 31.97
C ALA A 11 -18.73 -13.76 30.99
N ARG A 12 -19.18 -14.42 29.91
CA ARG A 12 -20.41 -14.09 29.15
C ARG A 12 -21.61 -14.81 29.78
N PRO A 13 -22.82 -14.22 29.85
CA PRO A 13 -24.02 -14.96 30.21
C PRO A 13 -24.77 -15.46 28.98
N TYR A 14 -25.11 -16.76 28.99
CA TYR A 14 -26.28 -17.32 28.31
C TYR A 14 -27.24 -17.80 29.41
N SER A 15 -28.54 -17.52 29.27
CA SER A 15 -29.58 -18.27 29.99
C SER A 15 -30.79 -18.53 29.09
N SER A 16 -31.18 -19.80 29.09
CA SER A 16 -32.26 -20.50 28.39
C SER A 16 -33.65 -20.37 29.04
N SER A 17 -34.73 -20.62 28.29
CA SER A 17 -35.90 -21.44 28.69
C SER A 17 -36.87 -21.57 27.48
N LEU A 18 -37.09 -22.79 26.95
CA LEU A 18 -38.14 -23.79 27.27
C LEU A 18 -39.54 -23.51 26.67
N GLY A 19 -39.85 -24.23 25.57
CA GLY A 19 -41.00 -25.14 25.44
C GLY A 19 -42.39 -24.58 25.09
N ALA A 20 -42.96 -25.03 23.97
CA ALA A 20 -44.32 -25.59 23.90
C ALA A 20 -44.61 -26.19 22.51
N LYS A 21 -45.02 -27.46 22.50
CA LYS A 21 -45.69 -28.13 21.37
C LYS A 21 -47.11 -27.58 21.23
N ASN A 22 -47.62 -27.42 20.01
CA ASN A 22 -49.04 -27.63 19.72
C ASN A 22 -49.26 -28.02 18.25
N ASN A 23 -49.93 -29.16 18.09
CA ASN A 23 -50.53 -29.65 16.85
C ASN A 23 -51.69 -28.74 16.44
N VAL A 24 -51.76 -28.34 15.16
CA VAL A 24 -53.03 -28.11 14.48
C VAL A 24 -52.92 -28.62 13.04
N SER A 25 -53.76 -29.59 12.72
CA SER A 25 -54.00 -30.11 11.38
C SER A 25 -54.94 -29.18 10.61
N TRP A 26 -54.64 -28.92 9.34
CA TRP A 26 -55.66 -28.63 8.34
C TRP A 26 -55.33 -29.40 7.06
N LYS A 27 -56.18 -30.38 6.75
CA LYS A 27 -56.27 -30.98 5.42
C LYS A 27 -56.84 -29.94 4.47
N ALA A 28 -56.12 -29.66 3.40
CA ALA A 28 -56.70 -29.20 2.14
C ALA A 28 -55.94 -29.91 1.02
N GLU A 29 -56.58 -30.94 0.46
CA GLU A 29 -56.17 -31.55 -0.80
C GLU A 29 -56.30 -30.50 -1.90
N GLN A 30 -55.19 -30.13 -2.53
CA GLN A 30 -55.19 -29.61 -3.89
C GLN A 30 -53.96 -30.14 -4.61
N ASN A 31 -54.23 -31.00 -5.59
CA ASN A 31 -53.28 -31.48 -6.60
C ASN A 31 -52.44 -30.33 -7.14
N GLN A 32 -51.16 -30.31 -6.78
CA GLN A 32 -50.11 -29.68 -7.57
C GLN A 32 -49.05 -30.74 -7.80
N MET A 33 -48.68 -30.92 -9.07
CA MET A 33 -47.61 -31.80 -9.51
C MET A 33 -46.36 -31.50 -8.68
N ALA A 34 -45.98 -32.43 -7.80
CA ALA A 34 -44.71 -32.35 -7.10
C ALA A 34 -43.62 -32.55 -8.15
N ILE A 35 -42.99 -31.45 -8.55
CA ILE A 35 -41.69 -31.51 -9.21
C ILE A 35 -40.74 -32.03 -8.14
N GLU A 36 -40.34 -33.30 -8.25
CA GLU A 36 -39.21 -33.81 -7.48
C GLU A 36 -37.95 -33.10 -7.97
N LEU A 37 -37.41 -32.25 -7.10
CA LEU A 37 -36.07 -31.68 -7.27
C LEU A 37 -35.12 -32.65 -6.57
N THR A 38 -34.33 -33.34 -7.37
CA THR A 38 -33.16 -34.09 -6.90
C THR A 38 -32.06 -33.07 -6.70
N ASP A 39 -31.47 -33.01 -5.51
CA ASP A 39 -30.23 -32.26 -5.31
C ASP A 39 -29.19 -32.81 -6.29
N ILE A 40 -28.62 -31.92 -7.10
CA ILE A 40 -27.38 -32.23 -7.79
C ILE A 40 -26.35 -32.26 -6.66
N GLU A 41 -25.75 -33.41 -6.39
CA GLU A 41 -24.45 -33.44 -5.72
C GLU A 41 -23.51 -32.65 -6.64
N GLU A 42 -23.40 -31.34 -6.40
CA GLU A 42 -22.21 -30.62 -6.80
C GLU A 42 -21.10 -31.35 -6.04
N ASP A 43 -20.34 -32.19 -6.77
CA ASP A 43 -18.97 -32.45 -6.39
C ASP A 43 -18.40 -31.08 -6.01
N ASP A 44 -17.90 -30.94 -4.78
CA ASP A 44 -17.07 -29.81 -4.40
C ASP A 44 -15.85 -29.86 -5.34
N ASP A 45 -16.03 -29.37 -6.56
CA ASP A 45 -15.00 -29.12 -7.54
C ASP A 45 -14.13 -28.07 -6.86
N ILE A 46 -13.12 -28.55 -6.12
CA ILE A 46 -12.02 -27.75 -5.64
C ILE A 46 -11.51 -27.07 -6.90
N ALA A 47 -11.84 -25.78 -7.04
CA ALA A 47 -11.45 -25.00 -8.20
C ALA A 47 -9.96 -25.26 -8.43
N PRO A 48 -9.54 -25.62 -9.66
CA PRO A 48 -8.16 -25.99 -9.92
C PRO A 48 -7.26 -24.91 -9.33
N GLU A 49 -6.22 -25.34 -8.59
CA GLU A 49 -5.31 -24.39 -7.95
C GLU A 49 -4.91 -23.33 -8.98
N PRO A 50 -5.11 -22.05 -8.68
CA PRO A 50 -4.79 -21.00 -9.63
C PRO A 50 -3.33 -21.15 -10.06
N ALA A 51 -3.06 -20.99 -11.36
CA ALA A 51 -1.71 -21.10 -11.89
C ALA A 51 -0.74 -20.24 -11.05
N ARG A 52 0.29 -20.89 -10.50
CA ARG A 52 1.33 -20.21 -9.71
C ARG A 52 1.97 -19.10 -10.52
N SER A 53 2.41 -18.07 -9.81
CA SER A 53 3.11 -16.96 -10.44
C SER A 53 4.41 -17.47 -11.05
N ARG A 54 4.69 -17.15 -12.32
CA ARG A 54 5.95 -17.51 -12.98
C ARG A 54 6.96 -16.39 -12.83
N VAL A 55 7.00 -15.73 -11.68
CA VAL A 55 7.94 -14.63 -11.45
C VAL A 55 9.10 -15.12 -10.60
N GLY A 56 10.32 -14.94 -11.08
CA GLY A 56 11.54 -15.24 -10.36
C GLY A 56 12.35 -13.97 -10.09
N CYS A 57 13.35 -14.09 -9.23
CA CYS A 57 14.37 -13.07 -9.05
C CYS A 57 15.66 -13.47 -9.77
N LEU A 58 16.37 -12.47 -10.28
CA LEU A 58 17.70 -12.58 -10.86
C LEU A 58 18.61 -11.60 -10.11
N ILE A 59 19.48 -12.13 -9.25
CA ILE A 59 20.45 -11.33 -8.51
C ILE A 59 21.77 -11.39 -9.26
N MET A 60 22.21 -10.24 -9.76
CA MET A 60 23.52 -10.06 -10.37
C MET A 60 24.50 -9.47 -9.36
N ASP A 61 25.72 -10.00 -9.34
CA ASP A 61 26.87 -9.40 -8.66
C ASP A 61 27.60 -8.39 -9.58
N ASP A 62 28.58 -7.67 -9.02
CA ASP A 62 29.30 -6.61 -9.76
C ASP A 62 30.30 -7.20 -10.78
N ASP A 63 30.67 -8.48 -10.63
CA ASP A 63 31.62 -9.20 -11.48
C ASP A 63 30.93 -9.87 -12.70
N GLY A 64 29.61 -9.71 -12.83
CA GLY A 64 28.81 -10.26 -13.91
C GLY A 64 28.37 -11.72 -13.70
N GLY A 65 28.60 -12.26 -12.51
CA GLY A 65 27.95 -13.47 -12.03
C GLY A 65 26.49 -13.21 -11.65
N TRP A 66 25.66 -14.23 -11.76
CA TRP A 66 24.24 -14.11 -11.44
C TRP A 66 23.65 -15.41 -10.91
N ILE A 67 22.60 -15.25 -10.10
CA ILE A 67 21.78 -16.34 -9.54
C ILE A 67 20.32 -16.04 -9.86
N ALA A 68 19.61 -17.04 -10.40
CA ALA A 68 18.22 -16.95 -10.78
C ALA A 68 17.40 -18.02 -10.02
N VAL A 69 16.33 -17.59 -9.36
CA VAL A 69 15.41 -18.47 -8.62
C VAL A 69 13.98 -18.14 -9.00
N CYS A 70 13.19 -19.15 -9.39
CA CYS A 70 11.76 -19.02 -9.65
C CYS A 70 11.00 -20.16 -8.94
N PRO A 71 10.39 -19.90 -7.77
CA PRO A 71 9.64 -20.89 -7.01
C PRO A 71 8.48 -21.50 -7.81
N GLY A 72 7.77 -20.70 -8.59
CA GLY A 72 6.64 -21.18 -9.41
C GLY A 72 7.01 -22.15 -10.53
N LEU A 73 8.30 -22.28 -10.85
CA LEU A 73 8.84 -23.24 -11.83
C LEU A 73 9.80 -24.25 -11.21
N ASP A 74 9.93 -24.26 -9.87
CA ASP A 74 10.94 -25.03 -9.15
C ASP A 74 12.36 -24.89 -9.77
N HIS A 75 12.67 -23.68 -10.26
CA HIS A 75 13.87 -23.41 -11.04
C HIS A 75 14.93 -22.70 -10.20
N ARG A 76 16.17 -23.20 -10.27
CA ARG A 76 17.38 -22.54 -9.77
C ARG A 76 18.49 -22.67 -10.79
N SER A 77 19.08 -21.55 -11.19
CA SER A 77 20.31 -21.54 -12.00
C SER A 77 21.26 -20.46 -11.53
N GLU A 78 22.55 -20.67 -11.81
CA GLU A 78 23.61 -19.69 -11.58
C GLU A 78 24.54 -19.71 -12.79
N GLY A 79 25.16 -18.58 -13.08
CA GLY A 79 26.00 -18.43 -14.26
C GLY A 79 26.81 -17.16 -14.27
N GLN A 80 27.59 -16.98 -15.34
CA GLN A 80 28.39 -15.80 -15.59
C GLN A 80 28.13 -15.32 -17.02
N GLY A 81 27.94 -14.03 -17.20
CA GLY A 81 27.63 -13.46 -18.51
C GLY A 81 26.19 -13.72 -18.97
N PRO A 82 25.95 -14.29 -20.16
CA PRO A 82 24.62 -14.35 -20.80
C PRO A 82 23.56 -15.17 -20.01
N PHE A 83 22.29 -14.90 -20.30
CA PHE A 83 21.12 -15.47 -19.59
C PHE A 83 20.46 -16.65 -20.33
N ASP A 84 21.23 -17.42 -21.10
CA ASP A 84 20.73 -18.46 -22.02
C ASP A 84 19.94 -19.60 -21.34
N SER A 85 20.08 -19.76 -20.03
CA SER A 85 19.41 -20.82 -19.26
C SER A 85 18.16 -20.37 -18.52
N LEU A 86 17.71 -19.12 -18.70
CA LEU A 86 16.51 -18.61 -18.03
C LEU A 86 15.23 -19.07 -18.75
N PRO A 87 14.28 -19.71 -18.03
CA PRO A 87 12.94 -19.99 -18.52
C PRO A 87 12.25 -18.75 -19.12
N THR A 88 11.76 -18.87 -20.36
CA THR A 88 11.10 -17.78 -21.13
C THR A 88 9.64 -17.58 -20.73
N GLU A 89 9.05 -18.62 -20.13
CA GLU A 89 7.74 -18.59 -19.51
C GLU A 89 7.73 -17.71 -18.26
N ALA A 90 8.88 -17.49 -17.62
CA ALA A 90 9.01 -16.68 -16.41
C ALA A 90 9.24 -15.18 -16.68
N LEU A 91 8.78 -14.37 -15.73
CA LEU A 91 9.14 -12.96 -15.58
C LEU A 91 10.30 -12.88 -14.58
N TRP A 92 11.38 -12.21 -14.92
CA TRP A 92 12.57 -12.13 -14.06
C TRP A 92 12.75 -10.72 -13.52
N LEU A 93 12.62 -10.56 -12.22
CA LEU A 93 12.92 -9.30 -11.53
C LEU A 93 14.42 -9.23 -11.24
N ILE A 94 15.09 -8.19 -11.75
CA ILE A 94 16.55 -8.04 -11.64
C ILE A 94 16.94 -6.89 -10.71
N ASN A 95 17.98 -7.09 -9.89
CA ASN A 95 18.50 -6.11 -8.92
C ASN A 95 19.39 -5.02 -9.56
N ARG A 96 19.27 -4.79 -10.88
CA ARG A 96 20.10 -3.86 -11.65
C ARG A 96 19.26 -2.83 -12.38
N ASP A 97 19.90 -1.70 -12.67
CA ASP A 97 19.27 -0.58 -13.35
C ASP A 97 19.04 -0.86 -14.86
N TYR A 98 18.24 -0.01 -15.49
CA TYR A 98 17.92 -0.14 -16.91
C TYR A 98 19.16 -0.14 -17.82
N LYS A 99 20.20 0.63 -17.46
CA LYS A 99 21.39 0.79 -18.30
C LYS A 99 22.23 -0.49 -18.33
N THR A 100 22.29 -1.19 -17.20
CA THR A 100 22.97 -2.48 -17.07
C THR A 100 22.16 -3.61 -17.69
N VAL A 101 20.83 -3.59 -17.54
CA VAL A 101 19.95 -4.68 -18.01
C VAL A 101 19.74 -4.66 -19.51
N ARG A 102 19.60 -3.48 -20.14
CA ARG A 102 19.23 -3.37 -21.55
C ARG A 102 20.19 -4.08 -22.52
N PRO A 103 21.53 -3.93 -22.41
CA PRO A 103 22.46 -4.64 -23.28
C PRO A 103 22.34 -6.17 -23.16
N LEU A 104 22.04 -6.67 -21.96
CA LEU A 104 21.87 -8.10 -21.69
C LEU A 104 20.53 -8.61 -22.24
N GLN A 105 19.48 -7.80 -22.16
CA GLN A 105 18.17 -8.12 -22.73
C GLN A 105 18.19 -8.13 -24.26
N ASP A 106 18.95 -7.23 -24.90
CA ASP A 106 19.11 -7.19 -26.35
C ASP A 106 19.83 -8.45 -26.89
N ALA A 107 20.69 -9.07 -26.06
CA ALA A 107 21.36 -10.34 -26.36
C ALA A 107 20.43 -11.57 -26.18
N HIS A 108 19.38 -11.47 -25.34
CA HIS A 108 18.45 -12.57 -25.05
C HIS A 108 17.00 -12.09 -25.08
N ARG A 109 16.46 -11.92 -26.30
CA ARG A 109 15.12 -11.35 -26.53
C ARG A 109 13.96 -12.12 -25.88
N ASP A 110 14.18 -13.40 -25.55
CA ASP A 110 13.12 -14.29 -25.09
C ASP A 110 12.91 -14.23 -23.55
N ALA A 111 13.90 -13.76 -22.79
CA ALA A 111 13.77 -13.58 -21.35
C ALA A 111 12.99 -12.30 -21.00
N LYS A 112 11.92 -12.44 -20.21
CA LYS A 112 11.06 -11.31 -19.81
C LYS A 112 11.63 -10.62 -18.56
N LEU A 113 12.60 -9.73 -18.75
CA LEU A 113 13.23 -9.01 -17.64
C LEU A 113 12.39 -7.81 -17.17
N LYS A 114 12.33 -7.61 -15.85
CA LYS A 114 11.77 -6.43 -15.16
C LYS A 114 12.81 -5.85 -14.22
N LEU A 115 12.91 -4.53 -14.19
CA LEU A 115 13.83 -3.80 -13.30
C LEU A 115 13.37 -3.90 -11.85
N SER A 116 14.29 -3.72 -10.91
CA SER A 116 14.02 -3.83 -9.47
C SER A 116 12.81 -3.01 -8.98
N GLY A 117 12.63 -1.81 -9.51
CA GLY A 117 11.51 -0.92 -9.20
C GLY A 117 10.16 -1.31 -9.84
N TRP A 118 10.04 -2.50 -10.42
CA TRP A 118 8.76 -3.01 -10.93
C TRP A 118 7.74 -3.20 -9.80
N MET A 119 8.20 -3.62 -8.62
CA MET A 119 7.44 -3.51 -7.37
C MET A 119 7.79 -2.21 -6.65
N ARG A 120 6.90 -1.79 -5.73
CA ARG A 120 7.18 -0.63 -4.89
C ARG A 120 8.35 -0.82 -3.93
N VAL A 121 8.46 -1.98 -3.30
CA VAL A 121 9.68 -2.36 -2.61
C VAL A 121 10.67 -2.89 -3.64
N ALA A 122 11.79 -2.18 -3.81
CA ALA A 122 12.82 -2.59 -4.75
C ALA A 122 13.45 -3.91 -4.29
N LEU A 123 13.91 -4.72 -5.24
CA LEU A 123 14.51 -6.03 -4.96
C LEU A 123 15.75 -5.90 -4.05
N GLU A 124 16.56 -4.88 -4.25
CA GLU A 124 17.74 -4.52 -3.46
C GLU A 124 17.41 -4.07 -2.02
N ASP A 125 16.18 -3.64 -1.76
CA ASP A 125 15.74 -3.24 -0.42
C ASP A 125 15.20 -4.42 0.40
N MET A 126 14.74 -5.49 -0.25
CA MET A 126 14.20 -6.67 0.42
C MET A 126 15.15 -7.26 1.47
N PRO A 127 16.47 -7.38 1.22
CA PRO A 127 17.38 -7.92 2.22
C PRO A 127 17.42 -7.10 3.50
N ARG A 128 17.37 -5.77 3.37
CA ARG A 128 17.34 -4.85 4.50
C ARG A 128 16.00 -4.89 5.23
N GLU A 129 14.88 -5.01 4.52
CA GLU A 129 13.56 -5.19 5.14
C GLU A 129 13.50 -6.44 6.01
N TRP A 130 14.04 -7.54 5.49
CA TRP A 130 13.95 -8.86 6.11
C TRP A 130 15.10 -9.21 7.06
N GLY A 131 16.16 -8.42 7.05
CA GLY A 131 17.37 -8.71 7.80
C GLY A 131 18.12 -9.94 7.27
N ILE A 132 18.26 -10.03 5.95
CA ILE A 132 18.93 -11.12 5.22
C ILE A 132 20.07 -10.59 4.33
N ASP A 133 20.62 -9.44 4.66
CA ASP A 133 21.84 -8.89 4.05
C ASP A 133 23.13 -9.58 4.52
N ASP A 134 23.06 -10.35 5.61
CA ASP A 134 24.17 -11.05 6.26
C ASP A 134 24.27 -12.53 5.86
N ILE A 135 23.35 -13.01 5.02
CA ILE A 135 23.35 -14.37 4.49
C ILE A 135 23.97 -14.43 3.09
N THR A 136 24.27 -15.63 2.62
CA THR A 136 24.90 -15.85 1.31
C THR A 136 23.98 -15.38 0.17
N ALA A 137 24.58 -14.90 -0.93
CA ALA A 137 23.83 -14.43 -2.09
C ALA A 137 22.81 -15.47 -2.64
N PRO A 138 23.12 -16.79 -2.71
CA PRO A 138 22.13 -17.80 -3.08
C PRO A 138 20.93 -17.86 -2.13
N ALA A 139 21.16 -17.85 -0.81
CA ALA A 139 20.09 -17.92 0.18
C ALA A 139 19.23 -16.64 0.18
N ASN A 140 19.85 -15.49 -0.07
CA ASN A 140 19.14 -14.23 -0.26
C ASN A 140 18.25 -14.28 -1.51
N ALA A 141 18.75 -14.80 -2.64
CA ALA A 141 17.94 -15.00 -3.85
C ALA A 141 16.73 -15.90 -3.59
N GLU A 142 16.92 -17.03 -2.91
CA GLU A 142 15.83 -17.94 -2.56
C GLU A 142 14.77 -17.27 -1.66
N ALA A 143 15.21 -16.55 -0.63
CA ALA A 143 14.32 -15.82 0.25
C ALA A 143 13.54 -14.73 -0.50
N ALA A 144 14.24 -13.90 -1.28
CA ALA A 144 13.63 -12.82 -2.07
C ALA A 144 12.62 -13.34 -3.09
N ALA A 145 12.92 -14.46 -3.76
CA ALA A 145 12.01 -15.09 -4.70
C ALA A 145 10.73 -15.63 -4.02
N SER A 146 10.87 -16.26 -2.85
CA SER A 146 9.74 -16.75 -2.06
C SER A 146 8.84 -15.60 -1.58
N ILE A 147 9.44 -14.51 -1.08
CA ILE A 147 8.71 -13.29 -0.68
C ILE A 147 7.97 -12.69 -1.89
N LEU A 148 8.65 -12.56 -3.03
CA LEU A 148 8.06 -12.04 -4.27
C LEU A 148 6.87 -12.90 -4.75
N ASP A 149 7.01 -14.23 -4.70
CA ASP A 149 5.93 -15.15 -5.07
C ASP A 149 4.69 -14.92 -4.19
N ARG A 150 4.85 -14.75 -2.87
CA ARG A 150 3.74 -14.43 -1.96
C ARG A 150 3.09 -13.09 -2.27
N VAL A 151 3.86 -12.03 -2.51
CA VAL A 151 3.32 -10.71 -2.90
C VAL A 151 2.47 -10.83 -4.17
N LEU A 152 2.93 -11.62 -5.15
CA LEU A 152 2.19 -11.83 -6.39
C LEU A 152 0.99 -12.74 -6.22
N LYS A 153 1.10 -13.82 -5.45
CA LYS A 153 -0.03 -14.67 -5.08
C LYS A 153 -1.15 -13.82 -4.47
N MET A 154 -0.82 -12.97 -3.50
CA MET A 154 -1.78 -12.04 -2.88
C MET A 154 -2.36 -11.06 -3.90
N SER A 155 -1.53 -10.52 -4.79
CA SER A 155 -1.97 -9.60 -5.85
C SER A 155 -2.93 -10.26 -6.85
N PHE A 156 -2.66 -11.50 -7.27
CA PHE A 156 -3.48 -12.27 -8.20
C PHE A 156 -4.79 -12.75 -7.56
N GLU A 157 -4.74 -13.30 -6.35
CA GLU A 157 -5.95 -13.70 -5.61
C GLU A 157 -6.87 -12.49 -5.35
N THR A 158 -6.28 -11.35 -4.96
CA THR A 158 -7.02 -10.08 -4.80
C THR A 158 -7.63 -9.62 -6.12
N ALA A 159 -6.87 -9.70 -7.21
CA ALA A 159 -7.34 -9.35 -8.54
C ALA A 159 -8.52 -10.23 -8.98
N ARG A 160 -8.44 -11.55 -8.78
CA ARG A 160 -9.54 -12.49 -9.08
C ARG A 160 -10.79 -12.19 -8.28
N LYS A 161 -10.64 -12.02 -6.96
CA LYS A 161 -11.76 -11.69 -6.06
C LYS A 161 -12.42 -10.38 -6.46
N SER A 162 -11.62 -9.38 -6.84
CA SER A 162 -12.14 -8.10 -7.33
C SER A 162 -12.76 -8.22 -8.73
N ALA A 163 -12.18 -9.03 -9.60
CA ALA A 163 -12.60 -9.23 -10.99
C ALA A 163 -13.90 -10.01 -11.13
N ALA A 164 -14.31 -10.80 -10.13
CA ALA A 164 -15.63 -11.44 -10.08
C ALA A 164 -16.77 -10.42 -10.31
N SER A 165 -16.55 -9.14 -9.96
CA SER A 165 -17.51 -8.06 -10.22
C SER A 165 -17.50 -7.50 -11.66
N THR A 166 -16.52 -7.88 -12.49
CA THR A 166 -16.27 -7.32 -13.84
C THR A 166 -16.16 -8.37 -14.95
N LEU A 167 -16.38 -9.67 -14.65
CA LEU A 167 -16.34 -10.80 -15.60
C LEU A 167 -15.02 -10.93 -16.41
N ARG A 168 -13.86 -10.57 -15.82
CA ARG A 168 -12.55 -10.77 -16.49
C ARG A 168 -12.10 -12.22 -16.40
N GLN A 169 -11.47 -12.72 -17.47
CA GLN A 169 -10.85 -14.05 -17.47
C GLN A 169 -9.50 -14.03 -16.75
N ASP A 170 -9.07 -15.16 -16.18
CA ASP A 170 -7.79 -15.25 -15.45
C ASP A 170 -6.59 -14.86 -16.35
N ALA A 171 -6.62 -15.27 -17.62
CA ALA A 171 -5.60 -14.91 -18.60
C ALA A 171 -5.46 -13.39 -18.80
N ASP A 172 -6.56 -12.62 -18.70
CA ASP A 172 -6.53 -11.17 -18.81
C ASP A 172 -5.89 -10.53 -17.58
N ILE A 173 -6.10 -11.12 -16.40
CA ILE A 173 -5.49 -10.67 -15.14
C ILE A 173 -3.96 -10.84 -15.23
N HIS A 174 -3.50 -12.03 -15.61
CA HIS A 174 -2.08 -12.31 -15.87
C HIS A 174 -1.48 -11.35 -16.89
N ALA A 175 -2.12 -11.21 -18.06
CA ALA A 175 -1.64 -10.31 -19.09
C ALA A 175 -1.56 -8.85 -18.61
N SER A 176 -2.53 -8.38 -17.82
CA SER A 176 -2.54 -7.02 -17.27
C SER A 176 -1.37 -6.78 -16.31
N ILE A 177 -1.07 -7.74 -15.43
CA ILE A 177 -0.01 -7.61 -14.44
C ILE A 177 1.38 -7.78 -15.07
N GLU A 178 1.63 -8.89 -15.75
CA GLU A 178 2.97 -9.25 -16.24
C GLU A 178 3.48 -8.32 -17.36
N ARG A 179 2.59 -7.85 -18.25
CA ARG A 179 2.99 -6.97 -19.36
C ARG A 179 3.17 -5.53 -18.93
N SER A 180 2.73 -5.16 -17.73
CA SER A 180 2.80 -3.79 -17.26
C SER A 180 4.21 -3.38 -16.82
N PRO A 181 4.56 -2.07 -16.92
CA PRO A 181 5.87 -1.55 -16.51
C PRO A 181 6.08 -1.56 -14.99
N SER A 182 5.04 -1.73 -14.19
CA SER A 182 5.11 -1.97 -12.74
C SER A 182 3.91 -2.79 -12.29
N LEU A 183 4.02 -3.48 -11.14
CA LEU A 183 2.91 -4.20 -10.51
C LEU A 183 1.74 -3.24 -10.22
N ALA A 184 2.02 -2.07 -9.65
CA ALA A 184 1.03 -1.02 -9.41
C ALA A 184 0.27 -0.60 -10.69
N THR A 185 0.96 -0.48 -11.82
CA THR A 185 0.32 -0.21 -13.13
C THR A 185 -0.55 -1.38 -13.60
N GLY A 186 -0.06 -2.61 -13.44
CA GLY A 186 -0.80 -3.81 -13.82
C GLY A 186 -2.09 -3.99 -13.04
N LEU A 187 -2.04 -3.73 -11.73
CA LEU A 187 -3.22 -3.73 -10.87
C LEU A 187 -4.18 -2.60 -11.26
N ARG A 188 -3.67 -1.38 -11.49
CA ARG A 188 -4.48 -0.24 -11.97
C ARG A 188 -5.24 -0.55 -13.26
N ASN A 189 -4.63 -1.23 -14.21
CA ASN A 189 -5.26 -1.60 -15.48
C ASN A 189 -6.49 -2.52 -15.30
N LEU A 190 -6.58 -3.25 -14.18
CA LEU A 190 -7.71 -4.12 -13.88
C LEU A 190 -9.01 -3.37 -13.57
N PHE A 191 -8.92 -2.10 -13.21
CA PHE A 191 -10.08 -1.28 -12.83
C PHE A 191 -10.04 0.13 -13.42
N ASN A 192 -9.22 0.34 -14.46
CA ASN A 192 -9.04 1.65 -15.06
C ASN A 192 -10.34 2.22 -15.66
N SER A 193 -11.17 1.38 -16.29
CA SER A 193 -12.45 1.80 -16.86
C SER A 193 -13.41 2.35 -15.79
N GLU A 194 -13.53 1.68 -14.65
CA GLU A 194 -14.36 2.13 -13.53
C GLU A 194 -13.84 3.45 -12.94
N MET A 195 -12.52 3.56 -12.78
CA MET A 195 -11.86 4.78 -12.36
C MET A 195 -12.10 5.95 -13.33
N GLU A 196 -11.96 5.72 -14.64
CA GLU A 196 -12.12 6.72 -15.69
C GLU A 196 -13.59 7.11 -15.94
N ALA A 197 -14.56 6.28 -15.54
CA ALA A 197 -15.98 6.62 -15.62
C ALA A 197 -16.36 7.88 -14.83
N SER A 198 -15.53 8.29 -13.87
CA SER A 198 -15.71 9.54 -13.11
C SER A 198 -15.00 10.77 -13.69
N VAL A 199 -14.28 10.63 -14.82
CA VAL A 199 -13.55 11.73 -15.46
C VAL A 199 -14.55 12.75 -16.04
N PRO A 200 -14.39 14.06 -15.76
CA PRO A 200 -15.33 15.06 -16.26
C PRO A 200 -15.24 15.29 -17.78
N GLU A 201 -16.38 15.53 -18.41
CA GLU A 201 -16.46 15.92 -19.83
C GLU A 201 -15.95 17.35 -20.10
N ASP A 202 -16.00 18.24 -19.10
CA ASP A 202 -15.52 19.63 -19.23
C ASP A 202 -13.98 19.68 -19.18
N ALA A 203 -13.38 20.16 -20.28
CA ALA A 203 -11.92 20.27 -20.42
C ALA A 203 -11.27 21.21 -19.40
N LYS A 204 -11.95 22.29 -18.97
CA LYS A 204 -11.44 23.20 -17.94
C LYS A 204 -11.39 22.49 -16.59
N VAL A 205 -12.41 21.70 -16.26
CA VAL A 205 -12.43 20.91 -15.02
C VAL A 205 -11.35 19.84 -15.05
N ARG A 206 -11.19 19.10 -16.16
CA ARG A 206 -10.07 18.15 -16.33
C ARG A 206 -8.71 18.79 -16.12
N LYS A 207 -8.52 20.00 -16.64
CA LYS A 207 -7.29 20.77 -16.43
C LYS A 207 -7.06 21.06 -14.94
N ARG A 208 -8.08 21.49 -14.20
CA ARG A 208 -7.96 21.75 -12.75
C ARG A 208 -7.69 20.49 -11.94
N ILE A 209 -8.31 19.36 -12.28
CA ILE A 209 -8.00 18.05 -11.70
C ILE A 209 -6.53 17.69 -11.95
N ALA A 210 -6.05 17.84 -13.18
CA ALA A 210 -4.64 17.58 -13.51
C ALA A 210 -3.66 18.50 -12.74
N GLU A 211 -4.00 19.79 -12.62
CA GLU A 211 -3.23 20.76 -11.83
C GLU A 211 -3.28 20.47 -10.32
N ALA A 212 -4.30 19.75 -9.84
CA ALA A 212 -4.44 19.35 -8.45
C ALA A 212 -3.64 18.09 -8.10
N LEU A 213 -3.10 17.37 -9.08
CA LEU A 213 -2.28 16.19 -8.79
C LEU A 213 -0.95 16.61 -8.17
N GLY A 214 -0.81 16.35 -6.88
CA GLY A 214 0.47 16.28 -6.19
C GLY A 214 0.78 14.85 -5.83
N TYR A 215 2.06 14.51 -5.70
CA TYR A 215 2.47 13.28 -5.03
C TYR A 215 3.01 13.64 -3.64
N GLY A 216 3.52 12.65 -2.92
CA GLY A 216 4.27 12.88 -1.69
C GLY A 216 5.54 13.70 -1.94
N VAL A 217 6.48 13.62 -1.00
CA VAL A 217 7.67 14.46 -1.00
C VAL A 217 8.90 13.64 -1.31
N SER A 218 9.78 14.19 -2.15
CA SER A 218 11.07 13.59 -2.46
C SER A 218 12.09 14.69 -2.74
N ARG A 219 13.17 14.71 -1.96
CA ARG A 219 14.27 15.66 -2.09
C ARG A 219 15.50 14.93 -2.55
N LEU A 220 15.67 14.82 -3.87
CA LEU A 220 16.77 14.08 -4.49
C LEU A 220 18.16 14.51 -3.98
N GLU A 221 18.34 15.80 -3.73
CA GLU A 221 19.58 16.38 -3.17
C GLU A 221 19.89 15.87 -1.75
N GLU A 222 18.87 15.44 -1.01
CA GLU A 222 18.96 14.94 0.36
C GLU A 222 19.12 13.42 0.43
N PHE A 223 19.23 12.70 -0.69
CA PHE A 223 19.48 11.25 -0.63
C PHE A 223 20.95 10.91 -0.30
N THR A 224 21.87 11.87 -0.42
CA THR A 224 23.26 11.69 -0.03
C THR A 224 23.42 11.87 1.48
N VAL A 225 23.88 10.83 2.18
CA VAL A 225 24.24 10.87 3.60
C VAL A 225 25.63 11.48 3.76
N ARG A 226 25.75 12.53 4.57
CA ARG A 226 27.05 13.15 4.89
C ARG A 226 27.66 12.50 6.13
N GLU A 227 28.95 12.74 6.34
CA GLU A 227 29.63 12.36 7.60
C GLU A 227 28.89 12.97 8.79
N GLY A 228 28.58 12.17 9.81
CA GLY A 228 27.79 12.60 10.97
C GLY A 228 26.28 12.63 10.74
N GLU A 229 25.76 12.06 9.64
CA GLU A 229 24.33 11.86 9.40
C GLU A 229 23.99 10.37 9.33
N PHE A 230 22.81 10.01 9.81
CA PHE A 230 22.24 8.68 9.70
C PHE A 230 20.91 8.73 8.91
N MET A 231 20.75 7.83 7.94
CA MET A 231 19.51 7.71 7.16
C MET A 231 18.55 6.73 7.84
N LEU A 232 17.47 7.26 8.39
CA LEU A 232 16.42 6.46 9.00
C LEU A 232 15.28 6.22 8.01
N HIS A 233 14.99 4.94 7.78
CA HIS A 233 13.83 4.51 6.99
C HIS A 233 12.76 3.97 7.93
N CYS A 234 11.61 4.62 7.92
CA CYS A 234 10.44 4.24 8.71
C CYS A 234 9.29 3.89 7.76
N ARG A 235 8.43 2.97 8.18
CA ARG A 235 7.25 2.60 7.40
C ARG A 235 6.02 2.61 8.28
N VAL A 236 4.98 3.25 7.76
CA VAL A 236 3.62 3.03 8.25
C VAL A 236 3.22 1.63 7.79
N PRO A 237 2.55 0.83 8.64
CA PRO A 237 1.95 -0.43 8.22
C PRO A 237 1.11 -0.22 6.95
N ARG A 238 1.56 -0.79 5.83
CA ARG A 238 1.12 -0.44 4.47
C ARG A 238 -0.35 -0.78 4.23
N LEU A 239 -0.83 -1.91 4.76
CA LEU A 239 -2.22 -2.31 4.65
C LEU A 239 -3.12 -1.33 5.41
N SER A 240 -2.79 -1.03 6.67
CA SER A 240 -3.53 -0.07 7.48
C SER A 240 -3.47 1.35 6.90
N HIS A 241 -2.33 1.77 6.34
CA HIS A 241 -2.22 3.03 5.60
C HIS A 241 -3.12 3.05 4.37
N ALA A 242 -3.08 2.01 3.54
CA ALA A 242 -3.94 1.89 2.37
C ALA A 242 -5.42 1.92 2.75
N LEU A 243 -5.80 1.28 3.86
CA LEU A 243 -7.17 1.31 4.37
C LEU A 243 -7.60 2.70 4.82
N ARG A 244 -6.77 3.43 5.57
CA ARG A 244 -7.09 4.81 5.98
C ARG A 244 -7.26 5.72 4.78
N VAL A 245 -6.31 5.71 3.85
CA VAL A 245 -6.36 6.54 2.64
C VAL A 245 -7.58 6.21 1.77
N THR A 246 -7.95 4.93 1.66
CA THR A 246 -9.04 4.49 0.77
C THR A 246 -10.41 4.35 1.45
N ALA A 247 -10.50 4.53 2.77
CA ALA A 247 -11.77 4.57 3.50
C ALA A 247 -12.62 5.80 3.15
N HIS A 248 -11.98 6.87 2.67
CA HIS A 248 -12.65 8.08 2.25
C HIS A 248 -13.38 7.90 0.91
N GLU A 249 -14.53 8.58 0.75
CA GLU A 249 -15.25 8.61 -0.50
C GLU A 249 -14.59 9.55 -1.52
N VAL A 250 -14.60 9.16 -2.79
CA VAL A 250 -13.99 9.88 -3.92
C VAL A 250 -15.07 10.52 -4.79
N PRO A 251 -14.74 11.49 -5.66
CA PRO A 251 -15.75 12.11 -6.52
C PRO A 251 -16.46 11.10 -7.44
N ALA A 252 -17.79 11.19 -7.48
CA ALA A 252 -18.64 10.42 -8.38
C ALA A 252 -18.61 10.98 -9.82
N SER A 253 -19.16 10.22 -10.76
CA SER A 253 -19.42 10.72 -12.12
C SER A 253 -20.55 11.75 -12.12
N GLY A 254 -20.49 12.72 -13.03
CA GLY A 254 -21.54 13.71 -13.20
C GLY A 254 -21.02 15.12 -13.44
N LYS A 255 -21.94 16.08 -13.35
CA LYS A 255 -21.70 17.49 -13.69
C LYS A 255 -20.98 18.23 -12.56
N TRP A 256 -19.86 18.85 -12.92
CA TRP A 256 -19.12 19.78 -12.06
C TRP A 256 -19.64 21.21 -12.24
N GLN A 257 -19.66 21.99 -11.16
CA GLN A 257 -20.24 23.34 -11.12
C GLN A 257 -19.25 24.32 -10.51
N LYS A 258 -19.23 25.56 -11.00
CA LYS A 258 -18.51 26.66 -10.34
C LYS A 258 -19.42 27.28 -9.27
N ALA A 259 -18.95 27.41 -8.04
CA ALA A 259 -19.68 28.15 -7.02
C ALA A 259 -19.48 29.67 -7.21
N SER A 260 -20.53 30.44 -6.95
CA SER A 260 -20.49 31.89 -6.94
C SER A 260 -20.24 32.35 -5.51
N ILE A 261 -19.11 33.00 -5.26
CA ILE A 261 -18.74 33.55 -3.95
C ILE A 261 -18.51 35.05 -4.14
N PRO A 262 -19.10 35.91 -3.29
CA PRO A 262 -18.83 37.35 -3.31
C PRO A 262 -17.34 37.67 -3.25
N GLU A 263 -16.91 38.71 -3.97
CA GLU A 263 -15.51 39.15 -3.94
C GLU A 263 -15.15 39.73 -2.55
N GLY A 264 -13.93 39.44 -2.10
CA GLY A 264 -13.35 40.02 -0.88
C GLY A 264 -13.63 39.25 0.42
N GLU A 265 -14.43 38.18 0.39
CA GLU A 265 -14.60 37.31 1.55
C GLU A 265 -13.39 36.35 1.72
N PRO A 266 -12.86 36.15 2.94
CA PRO A 266 -11.81 35.16 3.19
C PRO A 266 -12.32 33.73 2.94
N LEU A 267 -11.46 32.86 2.41
CA LEU A 267 -11.80 31.45 2.20
C LEU A 267 -12.14 30.75 3.53
N ASP A 268 -11.42 31.08 4.60
CA ASP A 268 -11.56 30.52 5.95
C ASP A 268 -13.02 30.59 6.43
N ASP A 269 -13.70 31.72 6.18
CA ASP A 269 -15.08 31.96 6.58
C ASP A 269 -16.09 31.10 5.80
N LYS A 270 -15.70 30.53 4.66
CA LYS A 270 -16.56 29.72 3.79
C LYS A 270 -16.35 28.22 3.96
N ILE A 271 -15.33 27.79 4.68
CA ILE A 271 -15.00 26.36 4.82
C ILE A 271 -16.17 25.57 5.40
N ALA A 272 -16.85 26.13 6.40
CA ALA A 272 -18.03 25.49 7.01
C ALA A 272 -19.16 25.31 6.00
N ASP A 273 -19.47 26.37 5.23
CA ASP A 273 -20.51 26.33 4.19
C ASP A 273 -20.15 25.33 3.08
N LEU A 274 -18.89 25.33 2.63
CA LEU A 274 -18.40 24.42 1.59
C LEU A 274 -18.45 22.95 2.04
N ARG A 275 -18.11 22.66 3.30
CA ARG A 275 -18.30 21.32 3.89
C ARG A 275 -19.77 20.96 4.01
N GLY A 276 -20.61 21.93 4.37
CA GLY A 276 -22.07 21.78 4.46
C GLY A 276 -22.75 21.39 3.14
N LEU A 277 -22.09 21.57 1.99
CA LEU A 277 -22.58 21.09 0.70
C LEU A 277 -22.65 19.56 0.60
N GLY A 278 -21.87 18.83 1.41
CA GLY A 278 -21.79 17.37 1.35
C GLY A 278 -21.31 16.85 -0.01
N LYS A 279 -20.46 17.62 -0.70
CA LYS A 279 -19.98 17.33 -2.07
C LYS A 279 -18.47 17.49 -2.18
N PRO A 280 -17.81 16.87 -3.18
CA PRO A 280 -16.41 17.14 -3.45
C PRO A 280 -16.21 18.60 -3.80
N VAL A 281 -15.21 19.23 -3.18
CA VAL A 281 -14.87 20.63 -3.44
C VAL A 281 -13.40 20.73 -3.80
N MET A 282 -13.15 21.47 -4.86
CA MET A 282 -11.82 21.85 -5.32
C MET A 282 -11.68 23.37 -5.24
N VAL A 283 -10.58 23.80 -4.64
CA VAL A 283 -10.22 25.20 -4.48
C VAL A 283 -9.11 25.50 -5.46
N VAL A 284 -9.35 26.46 -6.35
CA VAL A 284 -8.33 26.99 -7.26
C VAL A 284 -7.89 28.35 -6.71
N ALA A 285 -6.67 28.48 -6.21
CA ALA A 285 -6.22 29.67 -5.48
C ALA A 285 -4.72 29.93 -5.64
N ASN A 286 -4.35 31.19 -5.42
CA ASN A 286 -2.96 31.59 -5.19
C ASN A 286 -2.60 31.33 -3.73
N VAL A 287 -1.47 30.65 -3.50
CA VAL A 287 -1.04 30.30 -2.14
C VAL A 287 0.17 31.13 -1.73
N LYS A 288 0.11 31.70 -0.53
CA LYS A 288 1.24 32.39 0.11
C LYS A 288 1.59 31.75 1.44
N GLU A 289 2.88 31.66 1.73
CA GLU A 289 3.37 31.22 3.04
C GLU A 289 3.06 32.29 4.09
N ARG A 290 2.62 31.85 5.27
CA ARG A 290 2.48 32.74 6.42
C ARG A 290 3.88 33.14 6.91
N PRO A 291 4.11 34.43 7.23
CA PRO A 291 5.41 34.87 7.72
C PRO A 291 5.88 34.07 8.95
N GLY A 292 7.11 33.58 8.93
CA GLY A 292 7.72 32.83 10.04
C GLY A 292 7.26 31.38 10.19
N MET A 293 6.39 30.88 9.32
CA MET A 293 5.81 29.52 9.38
C MET A 293 6.32 28.61 8.24
N SER A 294 7.50 28.88 7.70
CA SER A 294 8.05 28.07 6.59
C SER A 294 8.29 26.64 7.06
N HIS A 295 7.65 25.68 6.40
CA HIS A 295 7.79 24.27 6.74
C HIS A 295 8.08 23.46 5.49
N GLU A 296 9.22 22.79 5.53
CA GLU A 296 9.89 22.17 4.41
C GLU A 296 9.05 21.12 3.66
N TYR A 297 8.29 20.31 4.41
CA TYR A 297 7.36 19.34 3.83
C TYR A 297 6.18 20.04 3.15
N PHE A 298 5.49 20.96 3.83
CA PHE A 298 4.27 21.56 3.31
C PHE A 298 4.53 22.53 2.16
N SER A 299 5.70 23.18 2.12
CA SER A 299 6.12 24.00 0.98
C SER A 299 6.16 23.19 -0.32
N SER A 300 6.51 21.90 -0.27
CA SER A 300 6.51 21.04 -1.46
C SER A 300 5.11 20.64 -1.95
N TRP A 301 4.07 20.72 -1.10
CA TRP A 301 2.69 20.50 -1.54
C TRP A 301 2.17 21.65 -2.41
N VAL A 302 2.71 22.85 -2.19
CA VAL A 302 2.37 24.07 -2.94
C VAL A 302 3.34 24.29 -4.10
N ARG A 303 4.59 23.84 -3.94
CA ARG A 303 5.68 23.94 -4.93
C ARG A 303 6.31 22.56 -5.14
N PRO A 304 5.66 21.67 -5.90
CA PRO A 304 6.06 20.25 -6.03
C PRO A 304 7.41 20.04 -6.71
N ASN A 305 8.00 21.08 -7.30
CA ASN A 305 9.38 21.08 -7.76
C ASN A 305 10.00 22.40 -7.32
N ASN A 306 11.27 22.39 -6.90
CA ASN A 306 12.07 23.58 -6.54
C ASN A 306 12.26 24.60 -7.70
N LYS A 307 11.44 24.54 -8.78
CA LYS A 307 11.43 25.42 -9.96
C LYS A 307 10.01 25.84 -10.31
N ALA A 308 9.81 27.15 -10.52
CA ALA A 308 8.78 27.92 -11.26
C ALA A 308 7.28 27.52 -11.25
N ILE A 309 6.92 26.25 -11.12
CA ILE A 309 5.56 25.73 -11.21
C ILE A 309 4.93 25.78 -9.82
N ARG A 310 3.99 26.69 -9.64
CA ARG A 310 3.12 26.73 -8.46
C ARG A 310 1.91 25.86 -8.71
N ARG A 311 1.63 24.95 -7.79
CA ARG A 311 0.32 24.28 -7.74
C ARG A 311 -0.71 25.36 -7.41
N ILE A 312 -1.86 25.31 -8.06
CA ILE A 312 -2.93 26.31 -7.88
C ILE A 312 -4.30 25.67 -7.66
N SER A 313 -4.39 24.34 -7.67
CA SER A 313 -5.64 23.60 -7.46
C SER A 313 -5.45 22.61 -6.32
N TYR A 314 -6.38 22.56 -5.38
CA TYR A 314 -6.32 21.80 -4.14
C TYR A 314 -7.68 21.17 -3.83
N THR A 315 -7.72 20.01 -3.17
CA THR A 315 -8.97 19.56 -2.54
C THR A 315 -9.28 20.47 -1.34
N LEU A 316 -10.55 20.56 -0.94
CA LEU A 316 -10.92 21.36 0.23
C LEU A 316 -10.23 20.86 1.51
N ASP A 317 -10.09 19.54 1.68
CA ASP A 317 -9.45 18.98 2.87
C ASP A 317 -7.95 19.28 2.92
N GLU A 318 -7.27 19.33 1.76
CA GLU A 318 -5.89 19.82 1.70
C GLU A 318 -5.79 21.29 2.09
N VAL A 319 -6.72 22.12 1.62
CA VAL A 319 -6.75 23.53 2.02
C VAL A 319 -6.82 23.63 3.53
N VAL A 320 -7.80 22.95 4.15
CA VAL A 320 -7.97 22.96 5.61
C VAL A 320 -6.70 22.51 6.33
N SER A 321 -6.07 21.44 5.84
CA SER A 321 -4.83 20.92 6.41
C SER A 321 -3.68 21.92 6.28
N LEU A 322 -3.65 22.74 5.23
CA LEU A 322 -2.57 23.68 4.94
C LEU A 322 -2.76 25.07 5.56
N LEU A 323 -3.94 25.43 6.06
CA LEU A 323 -4.20 26.74 6.67
C LEU A 323 -3.24 27.15 7.79
N PRO A 324 -2.67 26.24 8.62
CA PRO A 324 -1.70 26.63 9.64
C PRO A 324 -0.44 27.29 9.05
N TRP A 325 -0.05 26.92 7.83
CA TRP A 325 1.20 27.37 7.20
C TRP A 325 0.98 28.34 6.03
N PHE A 326 -0.21 28.37 5.44
CA PHE A 326 -0.48 29.14 4.23
C PHE A 326 -1.76 29.97 4.29
N THR A 327 -1.85 30.96 3.40
CA THR A 327 -3.07 31.68 3.04
C THR A 327 -3.43 31.39 1.58
N PHE A 328 -4.73 31.32 1.30
CA PHE A 328 -5.29 31.05 -0.03
C PHE A 328 -6.06 32.28 -0.51
N GLU A 329 -5.53 32.95 -1.53
CA GLU A 329 -6.03 34.21 -2.09
C GLU A 329 -6.50 34.02 -3.54
N ASP A 330 -7.24 35.01 -4.07
CA ASP A 330 -7.76 35.02 -5.45
C ASP A 330 -8.46 33.70 -5.84
N TYR A 331 -9.22 33.14 -4.91
CA TYR A 331 -9.69 31.78 -5.04
C TYR A 331 -10.97 31.68 -5.88
N SER A 332 -11.16 30.52 -6.49
CA SER A 332 -12.41 30.11 -7.12
C SER A 332 -12.73 28.68 -6.72
N ILE A 333 -14.02 28.39 -6.58
CA ILE A 333 -14.50 27.10 -6.08
C ILE A 333 -15.19 26.31 -7.19
N ILE A 334 -14.79 25.05 -7.31
CA ILE A 334 -15.36 24.07 -8.20
C ILE A 334 -15.95 22.94 -7.34
N VAL A 335 -17.23 22.67 -7.51
CA VAL A 335 -18.00 21.68 -6.76
C VAL A 335 -18.32 20.49 -7.65
N GLY A 336 -18.01 19.30 -7.17
CA GLY A 336 -18.25 18.03 -7.83
C GLY A 336 -19.70 17.55 -7.70
N PRO A 337 -20.06 16.50 -8.46
CA PRO A 337 -21.44 16.02 -8.54
C PRO A 337 -21.92 15.33 -7.25
N GLY A 338 -21.02 14.68 -6.53
CA GLY A 338 -21.29 13.91 -5.33
C GLY A 338 -20.14 12.96 -5.00
N TRP A 339 -20.32 12.13 -3.98
CA TRP A 339 -19.34 11.17 -3.48
C TRP A 339 -19.68 9.75 -3.90
N ARG A 340 -18.67 8.88 -3.98
CA ARG A 340 -18.79 7.43 -4.18
C ARG A 340 -17.68 6.71 -3.43
N LYS A 341 -17.86 5.41 -3.18
CA LYS A 341 -16.78 4.56 -2.67
C LYS A 341 -15.61 4.47 -3.66
N SER A 342 -14.39 4.38 -3.12
CA SER A 342 -13.16 4.20 -3.89
C SER A 342 -13.11 2.81 -4.53
N VAL A 343 -12.77 2.77 -5.82
CA VAL A 343 -12.50 1.53 -6.56
C VAL A 343 -11.19 0.91 -6.07
N THR A 344 -10.17 1.75 -5.81
CA THR A 344 -8.93 1.29 -5.17
C THR A 344 -9.21 0.73 -3.77
N GLY A 345 -10.05 1.38 -2.98
CA GLY A 345 -10.47 0.91 -1.66
C GLY A 345 -11.14 -0.46 -1.70
N ARG A 346 -12.03 -0.70 -2.67
CA ARG A 346 -12.62 -2.03 -2.88
C ARG A 346 -11.57 -3.11 -3.10
N MET A 347 -10.50 -2.81 -3.85
CA MET A 347 -9.41 -3.76 -4.08
C MET A 347 -8.59 -4.02 -2.81
N VAL A 348 -8.33 -2.98 -2.01
CA VAL A 348 -7.69 -3.14 -0.69
C VAL A 348 -8.58 -3.96 0.25
N SER A 349 -9.90 -3.78 0.23
CA SER A 349 -10.82 -4.63 1.01
C SER A 349 -10.80 -6.08 0.55
N SER A 350 -10.79 -6.34 -0.76
CA SER A 350 -10.63 -7.71 -1.29
C SER A 350 -9.34 -8.37 -0.82
N LEU A 351 -8.25 -7.61 -0.67
CA LEU A 351 -6.97 -8.11 -0.15
C LEU A 351 -7.10 -8.57 1.31
N ILE A 352 -7.86 -7.88 2.15
CA ILE A 352 -8.14 -8.32 3.53
C ILE A 352 -8.83 -9.68 3.51
N ASP A 353 -9.88 -9.81 2.70
CA ASP A 353 -10.65 -11.06 2.65
C ASP A 353 -9.80 -12.22 2.13
N VAL A 354 -8.92 -11.95 1.15
CA VAL A 354 -7.97 -12.92 0.61
C VAL A 354 -6.92 -13.30 1.66
N ALA A 355 -6.41 -12.34 2.45
CA ALA A 355 -5.42 -12.63 3.49
C ALA A 355 -5.97 -13.51 4.64
N GLY A 356 -7.30 -13.71 4.73
CA GLY A 356 -7.94 -14.40 5.84
C GLY A 356 -8.35 -13.47 6.98
N GLY A 357 -8.44 -12.16 6.71
CA GLY A 357 -8.89 -11.16 7.68
C GLY A 357 -7.85 -10.10 7.99
N ARG A 358 -8.28 -9.07 8.72
CA ARG A 358 -7.49 -7.85 8.97
C ARG A 358 -6.24 -8.13 9.80
N ASP A 359 -6.35 -8.93 10.84
CA ASP A 359 -5.23 -9.22 11.75
C ASP A 359 -4.12 -10.01 11.04
N VAL A 360 -4.52 -11.00 10.24
CA VAL A 360 -3.59 -11.79 9.41
C VAL A 360 -2.91 -10.90 8.38
N GLY A 361 -3.68 -10.11 7.64
CA GLY A 361 -3.16 -9.22 6.60
C GLY A 361 -2.23 -8.14 7.14
N SER A 362 -2.55 -7.56 8.29
CA SER A 362 -1.73 -6.51 8.93
C SER A 362 -0.41 -7.10 9.47
N SER A 363 -0.42 -8.38 9.84
CA SER A 363 0.75 -9.10 10.35
C SER A 363 1.66 -9.70 9.26
N SER A 364 1.21 -9.78 8.00
CA SER A 364 2.02 -10.30 6.87
C SER A 364 2.73 -9.17 6.13
N TRP A 365 4.05 -9.30 5.96
CA TRP A 365 4.83 -8.34 5.18
C TRP A 365 4.44 -8.34 3.70
N SER A 366 4.18 -9.52 3.12
CA SER A 366 3.82 -9.69 1.72
C SER A 366 2.44 -9.11 1.40
N VAL A 367 1.46 -9.27 2.28
CA VAL A 367 0.15 -8.60 2.16
C VAL A 367 0.31 -7.08 2.21
N ASN A 368 1.11 -6.58 3.16
CA ASN A 368 1.42 -5.16 3.26
C ASN A 368 2.08 -4.63 1.96
N ALA A 369 3.04 -5.35 1.37
CA ALA A 369 3.66 -4.97 0.11
C ALA A 369 2.69 -5.00 -1.08
N ALA A 370 1.76 -5.96 -1.12
CA ALA A 370 0.68 -5.98 -2.10
C ALA A 370 -0.25 -4.76 -1.95
N ALA A 371 -0.62 -4.40 -0.71
CA ALA A 371 -1.45 -3.25 -0.41
C ALA A 371 -0.84 -1.92 -0.90
N GLU A 372 0.47 -1.74 -0.70
CA GLU A 372 1.21 -0.57 -1.20
C GLU A 372 1.18 -0.48 -2.74
N ASN A 373 1.31 -1.62 -3.44
CA ASN A 373 1.21 -1.65 -4.90
C ASN A 373 -0.20 -1.31 -5.39
N ILE A 374 -1.25 -1.80 -4.71
CA ILE A 374 -2.65 -1.45 -5.01
C ILE A 374 -2.88 0.05 -4.82
N LEU A 375 -2.48 0.58 -3.67
CA LEU A 375 -2.61 2.00 -3.32
C LEU A 375 -1.89 2.90 -4.33
N CYS A 376 -0.64 2.55 -4.64
CA CYS A 376 0.13 3.25 -5.66
C CYS A 376 -0.45 3.12 -7.07
N GLY A 377 -1.18 2.04 -7.37
CA GLY A 377 -1.97 1.93 -8.59
C GLY A 377 -3.11 2.96 -8.62
N GLY A 378 -3.75 3.20 -7.47
CA GLY A 378 -4.76 4.25 -7.29
C GLY A 378 -4.22 5.67 -7.53
N PHE A 379 -3.00 5.94 -7.10
CA PHE A 379 -2.31 7.23 -7.27
C PHE A 379 -1.83 7.52 -8.70
N ARG A 380 -1.80 6.52 -9.59
CA ARG A 380 -1.14 6.68 -10.89
C ARG A 380 -2.05 7.32 -11.94
N LYS A 381 -1.48 8.28 -12.68
CA LYS A 381 -1.91 8.59 -14.05
C LYS A 381 -1.29 7.56 -14.99
N LEU A 382 -2.10 6.89 -15.81
CA LEU A 382 -1.59 5.96 -16.81
C LEU A 382 -0.90 6.71 -17.95
N SER A 383 0.26 6.21 -18.37
CA SER A 383 1.02 6.77 -19.49
C SER A 383 0.18 6.70 -20.77
N GLY A 384 0.14 7.80 -21.53
CA GLY A 384 -0.68 7.90 -22.74
C GLY A 384 -2.16 8.22 -22.52
N SER A 385 -2.65 8.28 -21.26
CA SER A 385 -4.02 8.74 -20.99
C SER A 385 -4.07 10.27 -20.85
N GLU A 386 -4.95 10.91 -21.62
CA GLU A 386 -5.29 12.33 -21.43
C GLU A 386 -6.18 12.54 -20.19
N ASN A 387 -6.82 11.47 -19.71
CA ASN A 387 -7.83 11.48 -18.67
C ASN A 387 -7.23 11.13 -17.31
N LEU A 388 -7.16 12.13 -16.41
CA LEU A 388 -6.84 11.89 -15.01
C LEU A 388 -8.14 11.70 -14.21
N SER A 389 -8.30 10.54 -13.59
CA SER A 389 -9.45 10.27 -12.72
C SER A 389 -9.43 11.16 -11.47
N PRO A 390 -10.55 11.79 -11.08
CA PRO A 390 -10.64 12.51 -9.81
C PRO A 390 -10.25 11.67 -8.60
N GLU A 391 -10.55 10.36 -8.61
CA GLU A 391 -10.19 9.44 -7.53
C GLU A 391 -8.68 9.43 -7.26
N CYS A 392 -7.85 9.48 -8.30
CA CYS A 392 -6.39 9.57 -8.16
C CYS A 392 -5.95 10.84 -7.40
N VAL A 393 -6.58 11.99 -7.69
CA VAL A 393 -6.27 13.26 -7.03
C VAL A 393 -6.68 13.25 -5.57
N TRP A 394 -7.87 12.73 -5.26
CA TRP A 394 -8.36 12.67 -3.89
C TRP A 394 -7.58 11.65 -3.05
N LEU A 395 -7.28 10.47 -3.60
CA LEU A 395 -6.45 9.47 -2.92
C LEU A 395 -5.04 10.01 -2.60
N THR A 396 -4.40 10.70 -3.55
CA THR A 396 -3.09 11.32 -3.29
C THR A 396 -3.16 12.46 -2.28
N ALA A 397 -4.27 13.21 -2.25
CA ALA A 397 -4.52 14.22 -1.22
C ALA A 397 -4.65 13.60 0.19
N TRP A 398 -5.40 12.51 0.36
CA TRP A 398 -5.50 11.84 1.65
C TRP A 398 -4.18 11.18 2.06
N ASP A 399 -3.42 10.58 1.14
CA ASP A 399 -2.07 10.07 1.42
C ASP A 399 -1.19 11.14 2.06
N ARG A 400 -1.18 12.33 1.46
CA ARG A 400 -0.48 13.50 1.99
C ARG A 400 -0.97 13.88 3.39
N MET A 401 -2.27 13.97 3.60
CA MET A 401 -2.86 14.35 4.90
C MET A 401 -2.58 13.33 6.00
N GLU A 402 -2.65 12.04 5.70
CA GLU A 402 -2.33 10.95 6.63
C GLU A 402 -0.85 10.97 7.05
N MET A 403 0.04 11.45 6.18
CA MET A 403 1.47 11.54 6.46
C MET A 403 1.87 12.78 7.28
N ILE A 404 0.97 13.75 7.52
CA ILE A 404 1.29 14.99 8.25
C ILE A 404 1.82 14.66 9.66
N ASN A 405 1.05 13.90 10.44
CA ASN A 405 1.39 13.59 11.82
C ASN A 405 2.73 12.85 11.97
N PRO A 406 2.97 11.70 11.28
CA PRO A 406 4.24 11.00 11.41
C PRO A 406 5.44 11.82 10.95
N ILE A 407 5.27 12.70 9.96
CA ILE A 407 6.34 13.61 9.52
C ILE A 407 6.63 14.66 10.59
N GLN A 408 5.59 15.28 11.16
CA GLN A 408 5.76 16.29 12.18
C GLN A 408 6.45 15.72 13.42
N SER A 409 6.06 14.51 13.87
CA SER A 409 6.70 13.84 15.01
C SER A 409 8.22 13.65 14.83
N LEU A 410 8.68 13.36 13.61
CA LEU A 410 10.12 13.22 13.33
C LEU A 410 10.83 14.57 13.19
N ILE A 411 10.20 15.54 12.55
CA ILE A 411 10.76 16.89 12.38
C ILE A 411 10.90 17.59 13.75
N ASP A 412 9.94 17.41 14.65
CA ASP A 412 9.98 17.96 16.01
C ASP A 412 11.16 17.39 16.82
N CYS A 413 11.66 16.21 16.45
CA CYS A 413 12.87 15.61 17.00
C CYS A 413 14.17 16.06 16.30
N GLY A 414 14.11 17.02 15.38
CA GLY A 414 15.25 17.53 14.63
C GLY A 414 15.62 16.70 13.39
N ALA A 415 14.75 15.80 12.93
CA ALA A 415 15.00 15.05 11.70
C ALA A 415 14.75 15.89 10.45
N THR A 416 15.55 15.70 9.41
CA THR A 416 15.36 16.33 8.11
C THR A 416 14.62 15.37 7.18
N LEU A 417 13.48 15.79 6.65
CA LEU A 417 12.70 14.97 5.73
C LEU A 417 13.40 14.79 4.37
N VAL A 418 13.62 13.55 3.96
CA VAL A 418 14.17 13.21 2.63
C VAL A 418 13.04 12.83 1.67
N SER A 419 12.19 11.89 2.09
CA SER A 419 11.02 11.51 1.29
C SER A 419 9.88 10.97 2.14
N ALA A 420 8.65 11.19 1.67
CA ALA A 420 7.44 10.65 2.28
C ALA A 420 6.38 10.40 1.20
N TYR A 421 5.96 9.16 1.02
CA TYR A 421 4.98 8.78 0.00
C TYR A 421 4.40 7.39 0.25
N ALA A 422 3.09 7.23 0.11
CA ALA A 422 2.42 5.93 0.20
C ALA A 422 2.70 5.15 1.51
N GLY A 423 2.87 5.86 2.63
CA GLY A 423 3.20 5.27 3.93
C GLY A 423 4.70 5.01 4.16
N GLY A 424 5.54 5.18 3.14
CA GLY A 424 7.00 5.17 3.30
C GLY A 424 7.51 6.54 3.76
N LEU A 425 8.43 6.55 4.73
CA LEU A 425 9.02 7.76 5.30
C LEU A 425 10.54 7.57 5.43
N THR A 426 11.30 8.50 4.88
CA THR A 426 12.76 8.53 5.00
C THR A 426 13.19 9.89 5.50
N VAL A 427 13.96 9.89 6.58
CA VAL A 427 14.49 11.09 7.22
C VAL A 427 15.99 10.92 7.47
N LYS A 428 16.70 12.03 7.51
CA LYS A 428 18.05 12.11 8.06
C LYS A 428 17.99 12.56 9.50
N VAL A 429 18.81 11.97 10.33
CA VAL A 429 19.05 12.41 11.69
C VAL A 429 20.55 12.59 11.90
N PRO A 430 20.99 13.46 12.84
CA PRO A 430 22.38 13.47 13.26
C PRO A 430 22.82 12.07 13.71
N GLU A 431 24.05 11.66 13.37
CA GLU A 431 24.66 10.40 13.81
C GLU A 431 25.10 10.49 15.28
N ASP A 432 24.13 10.78 16.15
CA ASP A 432 24.26 10.84 17.59
C ASP A 432 23.27 9.84 18.21
N PRO A 433 23.70 8.91 19.07
CA PRO A 433 22.82 7.87 19.60
C PRO A 433 21.57 8.39 20.32
N GLU A 434 21.65 9.53 21.02
CA GLU A 434 20.50 10.12 21.71
C GLU A 434 19.49 10.67 20.70
N MET A 435 19.97 11.41 19.70
CA MET A 435 19.13 11.95 18.63
C MET A 435 18.47 10.85 17.79
N ILE A 436 19.21 9.78 17.48
CA ILE A 436 18.67 8.62 16.78
C ILE A 436 17.61 7.92 17.63
N ALA A 437 17.88 7.71 18.93
CA ALA A 437 16.92 7.10 19.85
C ALA A 437 15.63 7.93 19.96
N MET A 438 15.74 9.27 20.04
CA MET A 438 14.58 10.16 20.04
C MET A 438 13.73 10.01 18.77
N ALA A 439 14.36 10.03 17.59
CA ALA A 439 13.65 9.86 16.33
C ALA A 439 12.99 8.48 16.19
N VAL A 440 13.68 7.42 16.64
CA VAL A 440 13.15 6.05 16.61
C VAL A 440 11.98 5.87 17.59
N ASN A 441 12.02 6.50 18.76
CA ASN A 441 10.89 6.53 19.70
C ASN A 441 9.70 7.31 19.14
N ALA A 442 9.94 8.50 18.58
CA ALA A 442 8.89 9.28 17.91
C ALA A 442 8.27 8.52 16.73
N ALA A 443 9.07 7.73 16.00
CA ALA A 443 8.56 6.87 14.95
C ALA A 443 7.58 5.81 15.51
N TRP A 444 7.96 5.13 16.59
CA TRP A 444 7.12 4.12 17.24
C TRP A 444 5.83 4.69 17.82
N GLU A 445 5.92 5.85 18.48
CA GLU A 445 4.78 6.59 19.02
C GLU A 445 3.86 7.15 17.93
N ALA A 446 4.35 7.30 16.69
CA ALA A 446 3.53 7.63 15.53
C ALA A 446 3.05 6.38 14.76
N GLY A 447 3.30 5.18 15.28
CA GLY A 447 2.85 3.92 14.67
C GLY A 447 3.68 3.46 13.46
N LEU A 448 4.92 3.93 13.34
CA LEU A 448 5.86 3.49 12.32
C LEU A 448 6.71 2.33 12.84
N HIS A 449 7.13 1.44 11.93
CA HIS A 449 8.08 0.38 12.21
C HIS A 449 9.34 0.50 11.35
N LEU A 450 10.41 -0.15 11.80
CA LEU A 450 11.72 -0.13 11.15
C LEU A 450 11.98 -1.41 10.35
N PRO A 451 12.72 -1.35 9.24
CA PRO A 451 13.30 -2.53 8.59
C PRO A 451 14.20 -3.31 9.57
N ILE A 452 14.19 -4.64 9.53
CA ILE A 452 15.03 -5.47 10.44
C ILE A 452 16.53 -5.17 10.25
N GLY A 453 16.97 -4.89 9.03
CA GLY A 453 18.34 -4.47 8.75
C GLY A 453 18.70 -3.13 9.39
N THR A 454 17.77 -2.18 9.40
CA THR A 454 17.96 -0.90 10.11
C THR A 454 18.05 -1.14 11.62
N VAL A 455 17.23 -2.02 12.19
CA VAL A 455 17.30 -2.39 13.62
C VAL A 455 18.67 -2.93 14.00
N ARG A 456 19.25 -3.83 13.20
CA ARG A 456 20.61 -4.35 13.45
C ARG A 456 21.68 -3.26 13.37
N GLN A 457 21.56 -2.33 12.41
CA GLN A 457 22.47 -1.18 12.32
C GLN A 457 22.38 -0.29 13.58
N LEU A 458 21.16 0.00 14.04
CA LEU A 458 20.92 0.79 15.25
C LEU A 458 21.52 0.14 16.51
N MET A 459 21.34 -1.17 16.67
CA MET A 459 21.95 -1.90 17.78
C MET A 459 23.48 -1.82 17.75
N GLY A 460 24.09 -1.83 16.55
CA GLY A 460 25.53 -1.61 16.37
C GLY A 460 26.01 -0.22 16.78
N LEU A 461 25.12 0.78 16.73
CA LEU A 461 25.34 2.15 17.20
C LEU A 461 25.00 2.35 18.69
N GLY A 462 24.60 1.29 19.40
CA GLY A 462 24.19 1.36 20.80
C GLY A 462 22.78 1.91 21.03
N VAL A 463 21.95 1.97 19.98
CA VAL A 463 20.55 2.41 20.06
C VAL A 463 19.64 1.19 20.06
N GLU A 464 18.85 1.02 21.13
CA GLU A 464 17.85 -0.04 21.22
C GLU A 464 16.49 0.46 20.70
N PRO A 465 15.93 -0.15 19.64
CA PRO A 465 14.61 0.25 19.16
C PRO A 465 13.50 -0.10 20.16
N PRO A 466 12.47 0.75 20.30
CA PRO A 466 11.34 0.51 21.18
C PRO A 466 10.47 -0.62 20.64
N PHE A 467 9.88 -1.37 21.56
CA PHE A 467 8.93 -2.44 21.25
C PHE A 467 7.80 -2.53 22.29
N ASP A 468 7.66 -1.51 23.14
CA ASP A 468 6.61 -1.44 24.17
C ASP A 468 5.23 -1.26 23.51
N PRO A 469 4.29 -2.22 23.67
CA PRO A 469 2.93 -2.10 23.18
C PRO A 469 2.20 -0.83 23.62
N THR A 470 2.48 -0.37 24.84
CA THR A 470 1.72 0.73 25.45
C THR A 470 2.06 2.09 24.86
N ALA A 471 3.25 2.21 24.26
CA ALA A 471 3.73 3.42 23.61
C ALA A 471 3.50 3.41 22.10
N TYR A 472 3.04 2.31 21.51
CA TYR A 472 2.81 2.21 20.07
C TYR A 472 1.59 3.04 19.67
N GLY A 473 1.78 4.03 18.78
CA GLY A 473 0.68 4.90 18.34
C GLY A 473 -0.09 4.43 17.11
N GLY A 474 0.28 3.28 16.54
CA GLY A 474 -0.40 2.69 15.39
C GLY A 474 -1.66 1.92 15.77
N ALA A 475 -2.31 1.30 14.77
CA ALA A 475 -3.48 0.48 15.04
C ALA A 475 -3.08 -0.83 15.76
N PRO A 476 -3.91 -1.36 16.68
CA PRO A 476 -3.57 -2.56 17.45
C PRO A 476 -3.20 -3.78 16.59
N GLU A 477 -3.89 -3.96 15.46
CA GLU A 477 -3.64 -5.03 14.49
C GLU A 477 -2.27 -4.95 13.81
N ASP A 478 -1.63 -3.77 13.76
CA ASP A 478 -0.31 -3.57 13.17
C ASP A 478 0.83 -3.88 14.15
N LEU A 479 0.52 -3.94 15.45
CA LEU A 479 1.51 -4.03 16.52
C LEU A 479 2.39 -5.28 16.38
N ILE A 480 1.82 -6.42 15.99
CA ILE A 480 2.54 -7.69 15.89
C ILE A 480 3.71 -7.58 14.90
N LEU A 481 3.44 -7.11 13.68
CA LEU A 481 4.48 -6.91 12.67
C LEU A 481 5.49 -5.86 13.10
N GLY A 482 5.02 -4.77 13.72
CA GLY A 482 5.88 -3.73 14.27
C GLY A 482 6.86 -4.25 15.31
N GLN A 483 6.38 -5.02 16.30
CA GLN A 483 7.22 -5.62 17.35
C GLN A 483 8.22 -6.63 16.80
N ILE A 484 7.79 -7.48 15.87
CA ILE A 484 8.67 -8.46 15.23
C ILE A 484 9.80 -7.75 14.49
N SER A 485 9.47 -6.69 13.75
CA SER A 485 10.44 -5.91 13.00
C SER A 485 11.41 -5.18 13.94
N ASN A 486 10.91 -4.44 14.93
CA ASN A 486 11.72 -3.67 15.87
C ASN A 486 12.57 -4.53 16.82
N ARG A 487 12.21 -5.81 17.02
CA ARG A 487 13.04 -6.80 17.75
C ARG A 487 13.99 -7.58 16.85
N GLY A 488 13.97 -7.34 15.54
CA GLY A 488 14.75 -8.07 14.55
C GLY A 488 14.45 -9.57 14.48
N GLN A 489 13.21 -9.98 14.77
CA GLN A 489 12.81 -11.39 14.85
C GLN A 489 12.50 -11.99 13.47
N ARG A 490 13.53 -12.13 12.62
CA ARG A 490 13.40 -12.65 11.26
C ARG A 490 12.57 -13.94 11.14
N ASN A 491 12.83 -14.93 12.02
CA ASN A 491 12.12 -16.21 11.97
C ASN A 491 10.62 -16.07 12.28
N ALA A 492 10.25 -15.13 13.16
CA ALA A 492 8.85 -14.85 13.45
C ALA A 492 8.16 -14.18 12.27
N MET A 493 8.85 -13.23 11.61
CA MET A 493 8.35 -12.61 10.38
C MET A 493 8.12 -13.64 9.28
N TRP A 494 9.07 -14.56 9.10
CA TRP A 494 8.96 -15.65 8.12
C TRP A 494 7.75 -16.55 8.40
N ARG A 495 7.59 -16.98 9.66
CA ARG A 495 6.48 -17.85 10.07
C ARG A 495 5.11 -17.20 9.88
N LEU A 496 4.99 -15.89 10.07
CA LEU A 496 3.73 -15.17 9.82
C LEU A 496 3.45 -15.00 8.34
N ASP A 497 4.49 -14.77 7.54
CA ASP A 497 4.33 -14.56 6.10
C ASP A 497 4.05 -15.87 5.34
N GLU A 498 4.60 -17.00 5.82
CA GLU A 498 4.33 -18.36 5.31
C GLU A 498 2.85 -18.76 5.37
N ILE A 499 2.04 -18.14 6.23
CA ILE A 499 0.59 -18.36 6.26
C ILE A 499 -0.02 -18.08 4.87
N MET A 500 0.56 -17.14 4.12
CA MET A 500 0.08 -16.79 2.77
C MET A 500 0.29 -17.92 1.76
N ASP A 501 1.11 -18.93 2.07
CA ASP A 501 1.29 -20.11 1.23
C ASP A 501 0.10 -21.08 1.34
N GLU A 502 -0.67 -21.00 2.42
CA GLU A 502 -1.85 -21.84 2.65
C GLU A 502 -3.06 -21.44 1.79
N HIS A 503 -4.07 -22.30 1.78
CA HIS A 503 -5.38 -22.02 1.20
C HIS A 503 -6.06 -20.88 1.97
N MET A 504 -6.81 -20.03 1.26
CA MET A 504 -7.44 -18.81 1.81
C MET A 504 -8.23 -19.08 3.09
N ASP A 505 -9.00 -20.16 3.14
CA ASP A 505 -9.88 -20.50 4.28
C ASP A 505 -9.12 -20.99 5.52
N SER A 506 -7.85 -21.38 5.36
CA SER A 506 -6.99 -21.90 6.44
C SER A 506 -6.25 -20.78 7.20
N ARG A 507 -5.99 -19.66 6.52
CA ARG A 507 -5.06 -18.61 6.97
C ARG A 507 -5.39 -18.05 8.35
N ALA A 508 -6.68 -17.79 8.61
CA ALA A 508 -7.14 -17.27 9.90
C ALA A 508 -6.89 -18.24 11.06
N ALA A 509 -7.16 -19.53 10.84
CA ALA A 509 -6.96 -20.57 11.85
C ALA A 509 -5.46 -20.78 12.13
N SER A 510 -4.64 -20.79 11.09
CA SER A 510 -3.17 -20.91 11.22
C SER A 510 -2.55 -19.71 11.93
N PHE A 511 -3.03 -18.51 11.64
CA PHE A 511 -2.63 -17.30 12.37
C PHE A 511 -2.97 -17.39 13.86
N ALA A 512 -4.21 -17.78 14.20
CA ALA A 512 -4.60 -17.99 15.59
C ALA A 512 -3.70 -19.04 16.28
N ALA A 513 -3.43 -20.17 15.61
CA ALA A 513 -2.55 -21.22 16.15
C ALA A 513 -1.10 -20.76 16.38
N ILE A 514 -0.61 -19.77 15.63
CA ILE A 514 0.72 -19.17 15.86
C ILE A 514 0.72 -18.28 17.11
N LEU A 515 -0.38 -17.57 17.37
CA LEU A 515 -0.48 -16.63 18.50
C LEU A 515 -0.81 -17.31 19.84
N GLY A 516 -1.47 -18.46 19.83
CA GLY A 516 -1.85 -19.24 21.04
C GLY A 516 -3.33 -19.09 21.38
#